data_AF-A0AAV0KLS2-F1
#
_entry.id   AF-A0AAV0KLS2-F1
#
_cell.length_a   1.000
_cell.length_b   1.000
_cell.length_c   1.000
_cell.angle_alpha   90.00
_cell.angle_beta   90.00
_cell.angle_gamma   90.00
#
_symmetry.space_group_name_H-M   'P 1'
#
loop_
_entity.id
_entity.type
_entity.pdbx_description
1 polymer ?
#
loop_
_entity_poly.entity_id
_entity_poly.type
_entity_poly.pdbx_seq_one_letter_code
_entity_poly.pdbx_strand_id
1 'polypeptide(L)'
;MISLSRTCFLNKASIAGLSSPFSDRQRGIVPKAPCSLKIKAAAAAAASNRDRNGTVLAVETVTKEMAEAESLIDDSQPTVAGGIRDAYGEDAATEDQPVTPWSLSVACGYSLLRDPRHNKGLAFTDKERDAHYLLGLLPPSVPSQELQVKKLMNIIRQYQVPLQKYMYMMDLQERNERLFYKLLIDHVEEMLPIVYTPTVGEACQKYGSIFSRPQGLYISLKEKGRILEVLRNWPEKNIQVIVVTDGQRILGLGDLGCQGMGIPVGKLSLYTALGGVRPSACLPITIDVGTNNEKLLDDEFYIGLRQRRATGQEYDELLHEFMTAVKQNYGERVLVQFEDFANHNAFDLLAKYGTTHLVFNDDIQGTAAVVLSGLMAALKLLGGTLADHRFLFLGAGEAGTGIAELIALEISKQVQCPDDYYYCCE
;
A
#
# COMPACT_ATOMS: atom_id res chain seq x y z
N MET A 1 -14.95 37.25 -30.26
CA MET A 1 -14.08 37.51 -31.43
C MET A 1 -12.87 36.60 -31.33
N ILE A 2 -12.81 35.62 -32.25
CA ILE A 2 -11.64 34.94 -32.87
C ILE A 2 -10.58 34.38 -31.88
N SER A 3 -10.46 33.07 -31.59
CA SER A 3 -10.28 31.87 -32.45
C SER A 3 -8.84 31.57 -32.87
N LEU A 4 -8.38 30.39 -32.41
CA LEU A 4 -7.57 29.36 -33.07
C LEU A 4 -6.08 29.58 -33.48
N SER A 5 -5.33 28.52 -33.14
CA SER A 5 -4.36 27.74 -33.95
C SER A 5 -2.85 28.02 -33.93
N ARG A 6 -2.16 26.91 -33.61
CA ARG A 6 -0.78 26.48 -33.88
C ARG A 6 -0.27 26.82 -35.29
N THR A 7 1.02 27.15 -35.41
CA THR A 7 2.13 26.46 -36.16
C THR A 7 3.32 27.44 -36.29
N CYS A 8 4.56 27.09 -35.92
CA CYS A 8 5.57 26.27 -36.61
C CYS A 8 6.29 26.94 -37.81
N PHE A 9 7.64 26.83 -37.79
CA PHE A 9 8.62 26.88 -38.89
C PHE A 9 9.30 28.18 -39.37
N LEU A 10 10.60 28.25 -39.00
CA LEU A 10 11.82 28.46 -39.80
C LEU A 10 12.06 29.74 -40.65
N ASN A 11 13.19 30.38 -40.30
CA ASN A 11 14.41 30.60 -41.10
C ASN A 11 14.77 32.00 -41.65
N LYS A 12 16.03 32.33 -41.32
CA LYS A 12 17.09 33.00 -42.09
C LYS A 12 17.03 34.51 -42.31
N ALA A 13 18.05 35.18 -41.77
CA ALA A 13 18.86 36.14 -42.51
C ALA A 13 20.32 36.06 -42.03
N SER A 14 21.23 35.88 -42.99
CA SER A 14 22.69 35.80 -42.85
C SER A 14 23.33 37.16 -42.56
N ILE A 15 24.61 37.18 -42.17
CA ILE A 15 25.73 37.75 -42.95
C ILE A 15 27.09 37.37 -42.32
N ALA A 16 28.04 37.12 -43.23
CA ALA A 16 29.45 36.71 -43.11
C ALA A 16 30.29 37.47 -42.05
N GLY A 17 31.44 37.00 -41.56
CA GLY A 17 32.39 35.96 -41.96
C GLY A 17 33.81 36.51 -41.75
N LEU A 18 34.78 35.71 -41.27
CA LEU A 18 36.24 35.87 -41.50
C LEU A 18 37.06 34.76 -40.82
N SER A 19 37.77 34.00 -41.67
CA SER A 19 39.10 33.36 -41.53
C SER A 19 39.51 32.55 -40.28
N SER A 20 39.89 31.29 -40.54
CA SER A 20 40.68 30.38 -39.68
C SER A 20 42.19 30.74 -39.68
N PRO A 21 43.02 30.13 -38.79
CA PRO A 21 43.59 28.82 -39.13
C PRO A 21 43.73 27.83 -37.95
N PHE A 22 43.84 26.56 -38.34
CA PHE A 22 44.24 25.33 -37.63
C PHE A 22 45.05 25.46 -36.31
N SER A 23 44.62 24.69 -35.30
CA SER A 23 45.55 23.98 -34.41
C SER A 23 44.95 22.63 -34.00
N ASP A 24 45.58 21.54 -34.45
CA ASP A 24 45.39 20.19 -33.94
C ASP A 24 45.72 20.13 -32.44
N ARG A 25 44.75 19.67 -31.63
CA ARG A 25 45.03 19.06 -30.33
C ARG A 25 44.22 17.79 -30.20
N GLN A 26 44.92 16.66 -30.36
CA GLN A 26 44.50 15.33 -29.93
C GLN A 26 43.96 15.41 -28.49
N ARG A 27 42.67 15.13 -28.30
CA ARG A 27 42.15 14.74 -26.98
C ARG A 27 42.35 13.24 -26.85
N GLY A 28 43.34 12.85 -26.05
CA GLY A 28 43.50 11.48 -25.60
C GLY A 28 42.24 11.01 -24.88
N ILE A 29 41.72 9.86 -25.31
CA ILE A 29 40.71 9.10 -24.60
C ILE A 29 41.40 8.50 -23.37
N VAL A 30 41.10 9.03 -22.19
CA VAL A 30 41.45 8.39 -20.92
C VAL A 30 40.36 7.36 -20.63
N PRO A 31 40.66 6.05 -20.53
CA PRO A 31 39.65 5.08 -20.12
C PRO A 31 39.24 5.37 -18.67
N LYS A 32 37.95 5.66 -18.45
CA LYS A 32 37.36 5.70 -17.11
C LYS A 32 37.47 4.30 -16.50
N ALA A 33 38.06 4.22 -15.31
CA ALA A 33 38.13 2.99 -14.54
C ALA A 33 36.70 2.48 -14.21
N PRO A 34 36.48 1.17 -14.14
CA PRO A 34 35.17 0.62 -13.78
C PRO A 34 34.81 1.04 -12.35
N CYS A 35 33.66 1.70 -12.21
CA CYS A 35 33.07 1.98 -10.90
C CYS A 35 32.56 0.64 -10.34
N SER A 36 33.24 0.10 -9.33
CA SER A 36 32.76 -1.05 -8.57
C SER A 36 32.13 -0.55 -7.27
N LEU A 37 30.82 -0.72 -7.14
CA LEU A 37 30.09 -0.41 -5.91
C LEU A 37 30.20 -1.62 -4.98
N LYS A 38 30.87 -1.46 -3.84
CA LYS A 38 31.00 -2.54 -2.83
C LYS A 38 29.95 -2.37 -1.75
N ILE A 39 28.89 -3.16 -1.81
CA ILE A 39 27.90 -3.27 -0.72
C ILE A 39 28.41 -4.31 0.27
N LYS A 40 28.79 -3.89 1.48
CA LYS A 40 29.10 -4.81 2.60
C LYS A 40 27.96 -4.80 3.58
N ALA A 41 27.19 -5.90 3.64
CA ALA A 41 26.26 -6.16 4.73
C ALA A 41 27.03 -6.75 5.92
N ALA A 42 27.02 -6.07 7.06
CA ALA A 42 27.52 -6.62 8.31
C ALA A 42 26.33 -7.14 9.14
N ALA A 43 26.19 -8.45 9.24
CA ALA A 43 25.26 -9.07 10.18
C ALA A 43 25.91 -9.06 11.58
N ALA A 44 25.37 -8.27 12.50
CA ALA A 44 25.72 -8.38 13.92
C ALA A 44 24.95 -9.56 14.51
N ALA A 45 25.58 -10.75 14.55
CA ALA A 45 25.06 -11.87 15.31
C ALA A 45 25.24 -11.58 16.80
N ALA A 46 24.14 -11.51 17.54
CA ALA A 46 24.15 -11.51 18.99
C ALA A 46 24.80 -12.81 19.49
N ALA A 47 25.82 -12.68 20.32
CA ALA A 47 26.60 -13.80 20.82
C ALA A 47 25.77 -14.71 21.73
N SER A 48 25.58 -15.97 21.32
CA SER A 48 25.34 -17.08 22.23
C SER A 48 26.25 -18.26 21.89
N ASN A 49 27.13 -18.59 22.83
CA ASN A 49 27.99 -19.77 22.82
C ASN A 49 27.19 -21.06 22.59
N ARG A 50 27.48 -21.81 21.52
CA ARG A 50 27.94 -23.21 21.59
C ARG A 50 28.08 -23.87 20.20
N ASP A 51 29.11 -24.71 20.14
CA ASP A 51 29.36 -25.85 19.27
C ASP A 51 29.69 -25.66 17.78
N ARG A 52 30.96 -25.95 17.50
CA ARG A 52 31.58 -26.16 16.20
C ARG A 52 31.07 -27.46 15.57
N ASN A 53 30.46 -27.36 14.39
CA ASN A 53 30.68 -28.24 13.24
C ASN A 53 29.74 -27.79 12.10
N GLY A 54 30.29 -27.37 10.97
CA GLY A 54 29.51 -26.92 9.82
C GLY A 54 30.32 -27.00 8.53
N THR A 55 30.01 -28.03 7.76
CA THR A 55 30.62 -28.50 6.52
C THR A 55 30.52 -27.48 5.38
N VAL A 56 31.59 -27.33 4.59
CA VAL A 56 31.60 -26.54 3.35
C VAL A 56 30.86 -27.33 2.26
N LEU A 57 29.74 -26.81 1.79
CA LEU A 57 29.04 -27.30 0.59
C LEU A 57 29.35 -26.33 -0.56
N ALA A 58 30.26 -26.73 -1.44
CA ALA A 58 30.48 -26.09 -2.74
C ALA A 58 29.44 -26.64 -3.73
N VAL A 59 28.70 -25.75 -4.38
CA VAL A 59 27.81 -26.10 -5.50
C VAL A 59 28.48 -25.59 -6.78
N GLU A 60 29.09 -26.50 -7.52
CA GLU A 60 29.56 -26.24 -8.89
C GLU A 60 28.36 -26.19 -9.82
N THR A 61 28.22 -25.10 -10.59
CA THR A 61 27.22 -25.01 -11.68
C THR A 61 27.93 -25.14 -13.02
N VAL A 62 27.67 -26.25 -13.70
CA VAL A 62 28.18 -26.55 -15.05
C VAL A 62 27.41 -25.72 -16.08
N THR A 63 28.11 -24.83 -16.79
CA THR A 63 27.62 -24.18 -18.00
C THR A 63 27.53 -25.20 -19.14
N LYS A 64 26.33 -25.39 -19.71
CA LYS A 64 26.15 -26.16 -20.95
C LYS A 64 25.52 -25.26 -22.01
N GLU A 65 26.29 -24.99 -23.04
CA GLU A 65 25.87 -24.36 -24.30
C GLU A 65 24.80 -25.22 -24.97
N MET A 66 23.73 -24.59 -25.48
CA MET A 66 22.73 -25.26 -26.32
C MET A 66 22.77 -24.64 -27.72
N ALA A 67 23.23 -25.45 -28.66
CA ALA A 67 23.10 -25.24 -30.10
C ALA A 67 21.71 -25.68 -30.59
N GLU A 68 21.28 -25.06 -31.69
CA GLU A 68 20.02 -25.26 -32.41
C GLU A 68 19.75 -26.71 -32.81
N ALA A 69 18.50 -27.16 -32.65
CA ALA A 69 17.92 -28.25 -33.43
C ALA A 69 16.38 -28.11 -33.48
N GLU A 70 15.84 -28.06 -34.70
CA GLU A 70 14.41 -27.98 -35.01
C GLU A 70 13.65 -29.31 -34.80
N SER A 71 12.34 -29.14 -34.55
CA SER A 71 11.21 -30.05 -34.83
C SER A 71 10.97 -31.26 -33.90
N LEU A 72 9.81 -31.24 -33.23
CA LEU A 72 8.60 -32.03 -33.57
C LEU A 72 7.56 -31.84 -32.44
N ILE A 73 6.36 -31.40 -32.82
CA ILE A 73 5.22 -31.16 -31.94
C ILE A 73 4.58 -32.52 -31.59
N ASP A 74 4.45 -32.83 -30.30
CA ASP A 74 3.62 -33.92 -29.79
C ASP A 74 2.63 -33.34 -28.78
N ASP A 75 1.36 -33.35 -29.18
CA ASP A 75 0.20 -32.78 -28.49
C ASP A 75 -0.43 -33.89 -27.63
N SER A 76 -0.07 -33.98 -26.35
CA SER A 76 -0.89 -34.70 -25.36
C SER A 76 -0.47 -34.42 -23.90
N GLN A 77 -1.03 -33.37 -23.27
CA GLN A 77 -1.70 -33.40 -21.94
C GLN A 77 -1.98 -31.99 -21.38
N PRO A 78 -3.00 -31.84 -20.51
CA PRO A 78 -3.96 -30.75 -20.61
C PRO A 78 -3.54 -29.50 -19.82
N THR A 79 -3.58 -28.37 -20.52
CA THR A 79 -3.68 -27.04 -19.92
C THR A 79 -5.05 -26.89 -19.27
N VAL A 80 -5.09 -26.80 -17.94
CA VAL A 80 -6.26 -26.28 -17.23
C VAL A 80 -6.27 -24.77 -17.44
N ALA A 81 -6.80 -24.35 -18.59
CA ALA A 81 -7.00 -22.97 -18.95
C ALA A 81 -8.36 -22.83 -19.65
N GLY A 82 -9.24 -22.04 -19.05
CA GLY A 82 -10.46 -21.54 -19.68
C GLY A 82 -11.68 -22.41 -19.45
N GLY A 83 -12.66 -21.86 -18.74
CA GLY A 83 -14.03 -22.33 -18.82
C GLY A 83 -14.54 -22.32 -20.26
N ILE A 84 -15.55 -23.14 -20.52
CA ILE A 84 -16.16 -23.33 -21.83
C ILE A 84 -16.67 -21.97 -22.34
N ARG A 85 -15.97 -21.38 -23.31
CA ARG A 85 -16.44 -20.20 -24.04
C ARG A 85 -17.62 -20.60 -24.91
N ASP A 86 -18.71 -19.85 -24.83
CA ASP A 86 -19.85 -20.06 -25.73
C ASP A 86 -19.55 -19.53 -27.15
N ALA A 87 -20.48 -19.77 -28.07
CA ALA A 87 -20.34 -19.40 -29.49
C ALA A 87 -20.23 -17.88 -29.75
N TYR A 88 -20.39 -17.05 -28.71
CA TYR A 88 -20.29 -15.58 -28.78
C TYR A 88 -19.08 -15.02 -28.01
N GLY A 89 -18.25 -15.89 -27.42
CA GLY A 89 -17.02 -15.47 -26.74
C GLY A 89 -17.26 -14.80 -25.39
N GLU A 90 -18.44 -14.96 -24.81
CA GLU A 90 -18.75 -14.49 -23.46
C GLU A 90 -18.52 -15.65 -22.46
N ASP A 91 -17.84 -15.34 -21.36
CA ASP A 91 -17.47 -16.32 -20.33
C ASP A 91 -18.67 -16.57 -19.41
N ALA A 92 -19.54 -17.50 -19.81
CA ALA A 92 -20.77 -17.86 -19.10
C ALA A 92 -20.55 -18.18 -17.61
N ALA A 93 -19.35 -18.65 -17.22
CA ALA A 93 -19.01 -18.93 -15.83
C ALA A 93 -19.00 -17.68 -14.92
N THR A 94 -18.90 -16.48 -15.51
CA THR A 94 -18.94 -15.21 -14.77
C THR A 94 -20.38 -14.72 -14.58
N GLU A 95 -21.29 -15.04 -15.50
CA GLU A 95 -22.70 -14.62 -15.46
C GLU A 95 -23.53 -15.43 -14.45
N ASP A 96 -23.20 -16.71 -14.26
CA ASP A 96 -23.89 -17.62 -13.32
C ASP A 96 -23.53 -17.36 -11.84
N GLN A 97 -22.74 -16.33 -11.55
CA GLN A 97 -22.28 -16.07 -10.18
C GLN A 97 -23.31 -15.31 -9.34
N PRO A 98 -23.50 -15.66 -8.06
CA PRO A 98 -24.51 -15.05 -7.20
C PRO A 98 -24.18 -13.58 -6.89
N VAL A 99 -24.99 -12.65 -7.39
CA VAL A 99 -24.85 -11.20 -7.14
C VAL A 99 -25.68 -10.79 -5.93
N THR A 100 -25.12 -9.94 -5.06
CA THR A 100 -25.86 -9.34 -3.94
C THR A 100 -27.00 -8.46 -4.47
N PRO A 101 -28.28 -8.74 -4.12
CA PRO A 101 -29.43 -7.99 -4.62
C PRO A 101 -29.59 -6.66 -3.86
N TRP A 102 -28.70 -5.71 -4.13
CA TRP A 102 -28.73 -4.38 -3.52
C TRP A 102 -30.02 -3.64 -3.88
N SER A 103 -30.71 -3.08 -2.87
CA SER A 103 -31.86 -2.19 -3.07
C SER A 103 -31.47 -0.75 -2.75
N LEU A 104 -31.92 0.20 -3.58
CA LEU A 104 -31.68 1.62 -3.37
C LEU A 104 -32.96 2.30 -2.89
N SER A 105 -32.88 3.02 -1.78
CA SER A 105 -33.96 3.86 -1.27
C SER A 105 -33.40 5.22 -0.87
N VAL A 106 -34.26 6.25 -0.90
CA VAL A 106 -33.86 7.59 -0.47
C VAL A 106 -33.66 7.59 1.03
N ALA A 107 -32.46 7.93 1.49
CA ALA A 107 -32.16 8.04 2.91
C ALA A 107 -32.89 9.25 3.54
N CYS A 108 -33.68 8.99 4.57
CA CYS A 108 -34.41 9.99 5.34
C CYS A 108 -34.46 9.62 6.83
N GLY A 109 -34.85 10.58 7.68
CA GLY A 109 -34.97 10.40 9.11
C GLY A 109 -33.68 9.85 9.74
N TYR A 110 -33.83 8.88 10.65
CA TYR A 110 -32.69 8.24 11.30
C TYR A 110 -31.78 7.43 10.36
N SER A 111 -32.29 6.93 9.23
CA SER A 111 -31.44 6.22 8.26
C SER A 111 -30.37 7.16 7.69
N LEU A 112 -30.74 8.40 7.37
CA LEU A 112 -29.79 9.43 6.94
C LEU A 112 -28.83 9.87 8.05
N LEU A 113 -29.32 10.00 9.30
CA LEU A 113 -28.49 10.41 10.44
C LEU A 113 -27.48 9.33 10.88
N ARG A 114 -27.75 8.06 10.58
CA ARG A 114 -26.89 6.92 10.93
C ARG A 114 -25.89 6.57 9.84
N ASP A 115 -26.06 7.07 8.63
CA ASP A 115 -25.12 6.89 7.53
C ASP A 115 -23.99 7.93 7.64
N PRO A 116 -22.75 7.54 8.00
CA PRO A 116 -21.64 8.46 8.18
C PRO A 116 -21.25 9.21 6.90
N ARG A 117 -21.54 8.65 5.71
CA ARG A 117 -21.23 9.25 4.41
C ARG A 117 -22.10 10.49 4.14
N HIS A 118 -23.32 10.49 4.66
CA HIS A 118 -24.32 11.51 4.40
C HIS A 118 -24.69 12.35 5.62
N ASN A 119 -24.44 11.86 6.83
CA ASN A 119 -24.71 12.59 8.05
C ASN A 119 -23.88 13.87 8.14
N LYS A 120 -24.55 15.01 8.33
CA LYS A 120 -23.92 16.33 8.55
C LYS A 120 -24.00 16.78 10.01
N GLY A 121 -24.56 15.96 10.89
CA GLY A 121 -24.87 16.34 12.26
C GLY A 121 -25.74 17.58 12.29
N LEU A 122 -25.34 18.61 13.03
CA LEU A 122 -26.11 19.84 13.12
C LEU A 122 -26.00 20.75 11.88
N ALA A 123 -25.12 20.44 10.92
CA ALA A 123 -24.93 21.26 9.71
C ALA A 123 -25.99 21.00 8.62
N PHE A 124 -26.96 20.10 8.84
CA PHE A 124 -28.13 20.04 7.97
C PHE A 124 -28.86 21.39 8.03
N THR A 125 -29.07 21.98 6.86
CA THR A 125 -29.83 23.23 6.69
C THR A 125 -31.31 23.00 6.98
N ASP A 126 -32.06 24.06 7.29
CA ASP A 126 -33.50 23.94 7.55
C ASP A 126 -34.24 23.28 6.38
N LYS A 127 -33.89 23.65 5.14
CA LYS A 127 -34.45 23.03 3.93
C LYS A 127 -34.16 21.53 3.82
N GLU A 128 -32.95 21.09 4.16
CA GLU A 128 -32.60 19.67 4.17
C GLU A 128 -33.35 18.94 5.29
N ARG A 129 -33.52 19.57 6.46
CA ARG A 129 -34.27 18.99 7.57
C ARG A 129 -35.74 18.79 7.22
N ASP A 130 -36.34 19.75 6.53
CA ASP A 130 -37.71 19.65 6.02
C ASP A 130 -37.83 18.52 4.98
N ALA A 131 -36.94 18.51 3.98
CA ALA A 131 -36.99 17.58 2.85
C ALA A 131 -36.69 16.11 3.24
N HIS A 132 -35.83 15.90 4.24
CA HIS A 132 -35.38 14.56 4.65
C HIS A 132 -35.99 14.08 5.98
N TYR A 133 -37.09 14.69 6.43
CA TYR A 133 -37.81 14.30 7.65
C TYR A 133 -36.92 14.31 8.91
N LEU A 134 -36.08 15.35 9.05
CA LEU A 134 -35.20 15.54 10.22
C LEU A 134 -35.74 16.58 11.22
N LEU A 135 -36.83 17.27 10.89
CA LEU A 135 -37.49 18.20 11.79
C LEU A 135 -37.83 17.52 13.13
N GLY A 136 -37.45 18.17 14.23
CA GLY A 136 -37.64 17.62 15.59
C GLY A 136 -36.61 16.56 16.01
N LEU A 137 -35.83 15.99 15.08
CA LEU A 137 -34.76 15.04 15.39
C LEU A 137 -33.45 15.73 15.79
N LEU A 138 -33.26 16.98 15.36
CA LEU A 138 -32.08 17.79 15.65
C LEU A 138 -32.46 19.09 16.37
N PRO A 139 -31.62 19.60 17.29
CA PRO A 139 -31.77 20.93 17.88
C PRO A 139 -31.87 22.04 16.81
N PRO A 140 -32.53 23.18 17.10
CA PRO A 140 -32.83 24.22 16.10
C PRO A 140 -31.60 24.97 15.55
N SER A 141 -30.44 24.88 16.21
CA SER A 141 -29.22 25.53 15.73
C SER A 141 -28.65 24.83 14.49
N VAL A 142 -28.17 25.62 13.53
CA VAL A 142 -27.52 25.16 12.29
C VAL A 142 -26.07 25.69 12.25
N PRO A 143 -25.15 25.13 13.05
CA PRO A 143 -23.75 25.53 13.05
C PRO A 143 -23.03 25.12 11.76
N SER A 144 -22.11 25.96 11.29
CA SER A 144 -21.27 25.65 10.12
C SER A 144 -20.33 24.48 10.38
N GLN A 145 -19.77 23.90 9.32
CA GLN A 145 -18.80 22.81 9.43
C GLN A 145 -17.55 23.24 10.21
N GLU A 146 -17.09 24.48 10.01
CA GLU A 146 -15.93 25.06 10.70
C GLU A 146 -16.17 25.19 12.20
N LEU A 147 -17.38 25.58 12.60
CA LEU A 147 -17.75 25.64 14.02
C LEU A 147 -17.80 24.25 14.65
N GLN A 148 -18.24 23.23 13.89
CA GLN A 148 -18.18 21.85 14.35
C GLN A 148 -16.73 21.38 14.51
N VAL A 149 -15.84 21.62 13.54
CA VAL A 149 -14.40 21.32 13.67
C VAL A 149 -13.82 21.98 14.92
N LYS A 150 -14.07 23.28 15.12
CA LYS A 150 -13.62 24.02 16.31
C LYS A 150 -14.11 23.39 17.61
N LYS A 151 -15.38 22.99 17.68
CA LYS A 151 -15.95 22.31 18.84
C LYS A 151 -15.24 20.97 19.09
N LEU A 152 -15.03 20.17 18.05
CA LEU A 152 -14.40 18.85 18.16
C LEU A 152 -12.94 18.97 18.60
N MET A 153 -12.17 19.90 18.04
CA MET A 153 -10.78 20.14 18.47
C MET A 153 -10.69 20.54 19.94
N ASN A 154 -11.63 21.35 20.44
CA ASN A 154 -11.68 21.68 21.87
C ASN A 154 -11.91 20.46 22.76
N ILE A 155 -12.71 19.48 22.30
CA ILE A 155 -12.94 18.22 23.00
C ILE A 155 -11.70 17.32 22.92
N ILE A 156 -11.14 17.14 21.72
CA ILE A 156 -9.98 16.28 21.47
C ILE A 156 -8.79 16.71 22.34
N ARG A 157 -8.54 18.01 22.47
CA ARG A 157 -7.45 18.55 23.28
C ARG A 157 -7.63 18.35 24.79
N GLN A 158 -8.85 18.06 25.27
CA GLN A 158 -9.10 17.77 26.69
C GLN A 158 -8.74 16.34 27.08
N TYR A 159 -8.73 15.40 26.13
CA TYR A 159 -8.26 14.04 26.40
C TYR A 159 -6.77 14.03 26.72
N GLN A 160 -6.42 13.31 27.78
CA GLN A 160 -5.05 13.25 28.29
C GLN A 160 -4.23 12.14 27.63
N VAL A 161 -4.89 11.03 27.27
CA VAL A 161 -4.22 9.86 26.67
C VAL A 161 -4.38 9.89 25.15
N PRO A 162 -3.31 9.73 24.36
CA PRO A 162 -3.40 9.68 22.90
C PRO A 162 -4.41 8.65 22.37
N LEU A 163 -4.45 7.46 22.98
CA LEU A 163 -5.42 6.42 22.61
C LEU A 163 -6.89 6.86 22.75
N GLN A 164 -7.23 7.70 23.74
CA GLN A 164 -8.58 8.24 23.85
C GLN A 164 -8.91 9.18 22.69
N LYS A 165 -7.93 9.98 22.23
CA LYS A 165 -8.07 10.83 21.05
C LYS A 165 -8.23 9.98 19.79
N TYR A 166 -7.48 8.88 19.66
CA TYR A 166 -7.63 7.92 18.57
C TYR A 166 -9.05 7.34 18.54
N MET A 167 -9.55 6.80 19.66
CA MET A 167 -10.91 6.25 19.76
C MET A 167 -11.97 7.27 19.38
N TYR A 168 -11.82 8.53 19.83
CA TYR A 168 -12.72 9.61 19.46
C TYR A 168 -12.71 9.92 17.95
N MET A 169 -11.53 9.88 17.32
CA MET A 169 -11.38 10.10 15.89
C MET A 169 -11.99 8.97 15.06
N MET A 170 -11.81 7.71 15.47
CA MET A 170 -12.44 6.57 14.79
C MET A 170 -13.96 6.60 14.93
N ASP A 171 -14.49 6.93 16.11
CA ASP A 171 -15.94 7.14 16.30
C ASP A 171 -16.46 8.32 15.45
N LEU A 172 -15.69 9.39 15.28
CA LEU A 172 -16.06 10.49 14.40
C LEU A 172 -16.13 10.06 12.93
N GLN A 173 -15.16 9.28 12.45
CA GLN A 173 -15.14 8.72 11.09
C GLN A 173 -16.42 7.94 10.81
N GLU A 174 -16.81 7.07 11.75
CA GLU A 174 -18.01 6.23 11.66
C GLU A 174 -19.33 6.95 12.01
N ARG A 175 -19.29 8.25 12.29
CA ARG A 175 -20.49 9.08 12.50
C ARG A 175 -20.67 10.17 11.47
N ASN A 176 -19.60 10.80 11.01
CA ASN A 176 -19.61 11.88 10.03
C ASN A 176 -18.27 11.92 9.30
N GLU A 177 -18.19 11.16 8.21
CA GLU A 177 -16.99 10.93 7.42
C GLU A 177 -16.40 12.27 6.90
N ARG A 178 -17.27 13.16 6.41
CA ARG A 178 -16.82 14.46 5.87
C ARG A 178 -16.22 15.37 6.93
N LEU A 179 -16.79 15.36 8.13
CA LEU A 179 -16.28 16.16 9.25
C LEU A 179 -14.96 15.60 9.79
N PHE A 180 -14.83 14.26 9.84
CA PHE A 180 -13.56 13.60 10.15
C PHE A 180 -12.45 14.05 9.20
N TYR A 181 -12.64 13.93 7.89
CA TYR A 181 -11.63 14.33 6.92
C TYR A 181 -11.36 15.84 6.92
N LYS A 182 -12.39 16.68 7.07
CA LYS A 182 -12.20 18.13 7.18
C LYS A 182 -11.32 18.49 8.38
N LEU A 183 -11.59 17.89 9.55
CA LEU A 183 -10.81 18.11 10.75
C LEU A 183 -9.36 17.62 10.57
N LEU A 184 -9.18 16.42 10.00
CA LEU A 184 -7.86 15.85 9.76
C LEU A 184 -7.03 16.70 8.78
N ILE A 185 -7.64 17.22 7.71
CA ILE A 185 -6.96 18.08 6.74
C ILE A 185 -6.58 19.43 7.36
N ASP A 186 -7.50 20.07 8.08
CA ASP A 186 -7.27 21.39 8.68
C ASP A 186 -6.21 21.35 9.80
N HIS A 187 -6.04 20.21 10.45
CA HIS A 187 -5.18 20.03 11.63
C HIS A 187 -4.19 18.87 11.47
N VAL A 188 -3.73 18.62 10.24
CA VAL A 188 -2.94 17.42 9.89
C VAL A 188 -1.73 17.21 10.80
N GLU A 189 -0.96 18.27 11.11
CA GLU A 189 0.24 18.15 11.94
C GLU A 189 -0.06 17.70 13.38
N GLU A 190 -1.15 18.21 13.97
CA GLU A 190 -1.58 17.84 15.34
C GLU A 190 -2.24 16.45 15.36
N MET A 191 -2.94 16.09 14.28
CA MET A 191 -3.77 14.89 14.23
C MET A 191 -3.07 13.65 13.69
N LEU A 192 -2.06 13.80 12.83
CA LEU A 192 -1.29 12.68 12.27
C LEU A 192 -0.70 11.75 13.35
N PRO A 193 -0.05 12.23 14.44
CA PRO A 193 0.45 11.34 15.50
C PRO A 193 -0.66 10.66 16.31
N ILE A 194 -1.92 11.10 16.16
CA ILE A 194 -3.09 10.51 16.81
C ILE A 194 -3.73 9.44 15.93
N VAL A 195 -4.01 9.72 14.66
CA VAL A 195 -4.70 8.79 13.75
C VAL A 195 -3.76 7.80 13.05
N TYR A 196 -2.45 8.06 13.12
CA TYR A 196 -1.40 7.23 12.54
C TYR A 196 -0.28 7.00 13.57
N THR A 197 0.96 6.82 13.13
CA THR A 197 2.09 6.51 14.01
C THR A 197 2.42 7.68 14.95
N PRO A 198 2.68 7.42 16.25
CA PRO A 198 2.82 6.10 16.89
C PRO A 198 1.51 5.52 17.47
N THR A 199 0.46 6.33 17.65
CA THR A 199 -0.73 5.94 18.41
C THR A 199 -1.51 4.78 17.78
N VAL A 200 -1.53 4.70 16.44
CA VAL A 200 -2.17 3.57 15.73
C VAL A 200 -1.54 2.21 16.10
N GLY A 201 -0.24 2.18 16.41
CA GLY A 201 0.42 0.96 16.88
C GLY A 201 -0.08 0.52 18.26
N GLU A 202 -0.26 1.46 19.18
CA GLU A 202 -0.89 1.19 20.49
C GLU A 202 -2.36 0.73 20.30
N ALA A 203 -3.08 1.36 19.39
CA ALA A 203 -4.45 0.95 19.04
C ALA A 203 -4.49 -0.49 18.51
N CYS A 204 -3.54 -0.90 17.67
CA CYS A 204 -3.44 -2.28 17.19
C CYS A 204 -3.12 -3.26 18.32
N GLN A 205 -2.29 -2.89 19.31
CA GLN A 205 -2.03 -3.76 20.46
C GLN A 205 -3.27 -3.99 21.33
N LYS A 206 -4.14 -2.98 21.44
CA LYS A 206 -5.35 -3.01 22.27
C LYS A 206 -6.63 -3.15 21.45
N TYR A 207 -6.53 -3.54 20.19
CA TYR A 207 -7.63 -3.39 19.22
C TYR A 207 -8.89 -4.13 19.66
N GLY A 208 -8.73 -5.35 20.18
CA GLY A 208 -9.84 -6.13 20.71
C GLY A 208 -10.54 -5.44 21.89
N SER A 209 -9.78 -4.88 22.83
CA SER A 209 -10.34 -4.21 24.02
C SER A 209 -11.01 -2.87 23.72
N ILE A 210 -10.58 -2.18 22.66
CA ILE A 210 -11.15 -0.87 22.25
C ILE A 210 -12.14 -1.00 21.08
N PHE A 211 -12.39 -2.23 20.60
CA PHE A 211 -13.25 -2.49 19.46
C PHE A 211 -14.66 -1.94 19.74
N SER A 212 -15.21 -1.19 18.78
CA SER A 212 -16.51 -0.57 18.94
C SER A 212 -17.35 -0.70 17.67
N ARG A 213 -17.06 0.12 16.66
CA ARG A 213 -17.67 0.02 15.32
C ARG A 213 -16.70 -0.70 14.39
N PRO A 214 -17.17 -1.71 13.62
CA PRO A 214 -16.32 -2.42 12.68
C PRO A 214 -15.87 -1.49 11.55
N GLN A 215 -14.59 -1.57 11.18
CA GLN A 215 -14.03 -0.87 10.03
C GLN A 215 -13.26 -1.87 9.17
N GLY A 216 -13.41 -1.74 7.85
CA GLY A 216 -12.79 -2.65 6.89
C GLY A 216 -13.46 -4.01 6.80
N LEU A 217 -12.78 -4.92 6.09
CA LEU A 217 -13.25 -6.26 5.77
C LEU A 217 -12.25 -7.30 6.27
N TYR A 218 -12.75 -8.32 6.95
CA TYR A 218 -11.93 -9.41 7.50
C TYR A 218 -12.12 -10.66 6.65
N ILE A 219 -11.02 -11.30 6.26
CA ILE A 219 -11.03 -12.57 5.51
C ILE A 219 -10.13 -13.53 6.28
N SER A 220 -10.66 -14.64 6.75
CA SER A 220 -9.89 -15.62 7.50
C SER A 220 -9.76 -16.95 6.75
N LEU A 221 -8.98 -17.88 7.31
CA LEU A 221 -8.91 -19.26 6.80
C LEU A 221 -10.27 -19.97 6.73
N LYS A 222 -11.25 -19.55 7.54
CA LYS A 222 -12.60 -20.13 7.51
C LYS A 222 -13.38 -19.79 6.25
N GLU A 223 -13.01 -18.73 5.56
CA GLU A 223 -13.66 -18.26 4.33
C GLU A 223 -12.94 -18.75 3.07
N LYS A 224 -11.96 -19.66 3.19
CA LYS A 224 -11.31 -20.30 2.05
C LYS A 224 -12.33 -21.00 1.14
N GLY A 225 -12.23 -20.75 -0.16
CA GLY A 225 -13.17 -21.15 -1.20
C GLY A 225 -14.38 -20.21 -1.38
N ARG A 226 -14.50 -19.17 -0.55
CA ARG A 226 -15.64 -18.24 -0.53
C ARG A 226 -15.22 -16.77 -0.46
N ILE A 227 -13.95 -16.44 -0.72
CA ILE A 227 -13.46 -15.06 -0.56
C ILE A 227 -14.22 -14.08 -1.45
N LEU A 228 -14.58 -14.49 -2.68
CA LEU A 228 -15.39 -13.66 -3.58
C LEU A 228 -16.75 -13.29 -2.98
N GLU A 229 -17.40 -14.21 -2.27
CA GLU A 229 -18.66 -13.93 -1.58
C GLU A 229 -18.47 -12.92 -0.44
N VAL A 230 -17.36 -13.02 0.28
CA VAL A 230 -17.01 -12.07 1.35
C VAL A 230 -16.82 -10.66 0.78
N LEU A 231 -16.10 -10.53 -0.34
CA LEU A 231 -15.91 -9.25 -1.03
C LEU A 231 -17.25 -8.64 -1.47
N ARG A 232 -18.21 -9.46 -1.90
CA ARG A 232 -19.55 -9.02 -2.33
C ARG A 232 -20.45 -8.49 -1.21
N ASN A 233 -20.08 -8.73 0.05
CA ASN A 233 -20.77 -8.14 1.20
C ASN A 233 -20.37 -6.67 1.43
N TRP A 234 -19.26 -6.22 0.85
CA TRP A 234 -18.85 -4.82 0.94
C TRP A 234 -19.83 -3.91 0.15
N PRO A 235 -20.37 -2.84 0.76
CA PRO A 235 -21.46 -2.06 0.15
C PRO A 235 -21.00 -1.18 -1.02
N GLU A 236 -19.71 -0.84 -1.10
CA GLU A 236 -19.18 -0.02 -2.18
C GLU A 236 -18.66 -0.88 -3.34
N LYS A 237 -19.26 -0.75 -4.52
CA LYS A 237 -18.90 -1.56 -5.70
C LYS A 237 -17.63 -1.08 -6.42
N ASN A 238 -17.34 0.22 -6.34
CA ASN A 238 -16.30 0.86 -7.14
C ASN A 238 -15.03 1.09 -6.31
N ILE A 239 -14.40 0.01 -5.87
CA ILE A 239 -13.14 0.06 -5.13
C ILE A 239 -11.99 0.35 -6.07
N GLN A 240 -11.10 1.25 -5.65
CA GLN A 240 -9.92 1.67 -6.41
C GLN A 240 -8.63 1.43 -5.64
N VAL A 241 -8.66 1.48 -4.30
CA VAL A 241 -7.50 1.25 -3.45
C VAL A 241 -7.86 0.28 -2.33
N ILE A 242 -7.14 -0.83 -2.27
CA ILE A 242 -7.15 -1.79 -1.17
C ILE A 242 -5.83 -1.64 -0.43
N VAL A 243 -5.89 -1.53 0.90
CA VAL A 243 -4.72 -1.74 1.76
C VAL A 243 -4.98 -3.02 2.54
N VAL A 244 -4.07 -3.98 2.42
CA VAL A 244 -4.20 -5.30 3.02
C VAL A 244 -3.00 -5.62 3.89
N THR A 245 -3.26 -6.25 5.04
CA THR A 245 -2.24 -6.77 5.95
C THR A 245 -2.64 -8.16 6.45
N ASP A 246 -1.66 -8.99 6.83
CA ASP A 246 -1.88 -10.19 7.65
C ASP A 246 -1.54 -9.97 9.14
N GLY A 247 -1.11 -8.76 9.49
CA GLY A 247 -0.74 -8.36 10.84
C GLY A 247 0.51 -9.03 11.41
N GLN A 248 1.35 -9.67 10.59
CA GLN A 248 2.51 -10.41 11.10
C GLN A 248 3.65 -9.52 11.57
N ARG A 249 3.79 -8.31 10.99
CA ARG A 249 4.87 -7.38 11.31
C ARG A 249 4.33 -5.95 11.41
N ILE A 250 3.41 -5.72 12.35
CA ILE A 250 2.87 -4.37 12.57
C ILE A 250 3.98 -3.44 13.08
N LEU A 251 4.45 -2.52 12.23
CA LEU A 251 5.52 -1.57 12.56
C LEU A 251 6.75 -2.29 13.15
N GLY A 252 7.18 -1.87 14.36
CA GLY A 252 8.20 -2.54 15.18
C GLY A 252 7.61 -3.35 16.34
N LEU A 253 6.30 -3.61 16.34
CA LEU A 253 5.57 -4.27 17.43
C LEU A 253 5.43 -5.78 17.24
N GLY A 254 5.70 -6.27 16.02
CA GLY A 254 5.67 -7.68 15.67
C GLY A 254 4.27 -8.17 15.29
N ASP A 255 4.01 -9.44 15.59
CA ASP A 255 2.77 -10.12 15.21
C ASP A 255 1.60 -9.68 16.10
N LEU A 256 0.62 -9.00 15.51
CA LEU A 256 -0.64 -8.62 16.15
C LEU A 256 -1.88 -9.29 15.53
N GLY A 257 -1.67 -10.21 14.58
CA GLY A 257 -2.74 -10.98 13.94
C GLY A 257 -3.85 -10.09 13.38
N CYS A 258 -5.10 -10.50 13.65
CA CYS A 258 -6.30 -9.79 13.21
C CYS A 258 -6.43 -8.35 13.78
N GLN A 259 -5.72 -8.04 14.86
CA GLN A 259 -5.70 -6.69 15.43
C GLN A 259 -4.89 -5.68 14.59
N GLY A 260 -4.18 -6.16 13.57
CA GLY A 260 -3.47 -5.33 12.60
C GLY A 260 -4.36 -4.42 11.75
N MET A 261 -5.69 -4.63 11.74
CA MET A 261 -6.65 -3.84 10.94
C MET A 261 -6.54 -2.32 11.14
N GLY A 262 -6.09 -1.86 12.30
CA GLY A 262 -5.85 -0.44 12.54
C GLY A 262 -4.91 0.21 11.53
N ILE A 263 -3.94 -0.54 10.98
CA ILE A 263 -2.98 -0.03 10.01
C ILE A 263 -3.63 0.24 8.65
N PRO A 264 -4.30 -0.72 7.97
CA PRO A 264 -5.05 -0.44 6.74
C PRO A 264 -6.05 0.72 6.87
N VAL A 265 -6.78 0.78 7.99
CA VAL A 265 -7.76 1.85 8.26
C VAL A 265 -7.06 3.21 8.35
N GLY A 266 -5.96 3.29 9.10
CA GLY A 266 -5.14 4.50 9.23
C GLY A 266 -4.55 4.94 7.88
N LYS A 267 -3.96 4.01 7.13
CA LYS A 267 -3.39 4.27 5.79
C LYS A 267 -4.42 4.84 4.84
N LEU A 268 -5.59 4.21 4.72
CA LEU A 268 -6.65 4.67 3.83
C LEU A 268 -7.22 6.02 4.25
N SER A 269 -7.22 6.32 5.55
CA SER A 269 -7.57 7.66 6.03
C SER A 269 -6.57 8.72 5.53
N LEU A 270 -5.27 8.39 5.45
CA LEU A 270 -4.24 9.25 4.86
C LEU A 270 -4.34 9.34 3.33
N TYR A 271 -4.73 8.27 2.64
CA TYR A 271 -5.01 8.29 1.20
C TYR A 271 -6.06 9.36 0.84
N THR A 272 -7.11 9.47 1.65
CA THR A 272 -8.11 10.53 1.47
C THR A 272 -7.57 11.89 1.90
N ALA A 273 -7.06 12.00 3.13
CA ALA A 273 -6.72 13.30 3.70
C ALA A 273 -5.55 13.98 2.96
N LEU A 274 -4.55 13.22 2.53
CA LEU A 274 -3.34 13.73 1.89
C LEU A 274 -3.38 13.55 0.37
N GLY A 275 -3.91 12.42 -0.11
CA GLY A 275 -3.95 12.08 -1.53
C GLY A 275 -5.24 12.44 -2.26
N GLY A 276 -6.28 12.88 -1.54
CA GLY A 276 -7.58 13.22 -2.14
C GLY A 276 -8.34 12.01 -2.73
N VAL A 277 -7.96 10.79 -2.38
CA VAL A 277 -8.67 9.58 -2.82
C VAL A 277 -10.03 9.51 -2.14
N ARG A 278 -11.09 9.18 -2.89
CA ARG A 278 -12.44 9.09 -2.33
C ARG A 278 -12.52 7.97 -1.28
N PRO A 279 -13.00 8.24 -0.05
CA PRO A 279 -13.14 7.21 0.99
C PRO A 279 -13.98 6.01 0.56
N SER A 280 -15.06 6.26 -0.18
CA SER A 280 -15.94 5.20 -0.70
C SER A 280 -15.28 4.31 -1.77
N ALA A 281 -14.08 4.65 -2.24
CA ALA A 281 -13.27 3.84 -3.16
C ALA A 281 -12.11 3.13 -2.45
N CYS A 282 -12.03 3.25 -1.13
CA CYS A 282 -11.02 2.66 -0.28
C CYS A 282 -11.58 1.44 0.46
N LEU A 283 -10.82 0.36 0.52
CA LEU A 283 -11.22 -0.87 1.21
C LEU A 283 -10.06 -1.38 2.09
N PRO A 284 -10.15 -1.22 3.43
CA PRO A 284 -9.19 -1.80 4.36
C PRO A 284 -9.46 -3.30 4.51
N ILE A 285 -8.44 -4.14 4.39
CA ILE A 285 -8.56 -5.59 4.53
C ILE A 285 -7.54 -6.13 5.53
N THR A 286 -7.97 -7.08 6.36
CA THR A 286 -7.08 -7.92 7.16
C THR A 286 -7.30 -9.38 6.81
N ILE A 287 -6.20 -10.07 6.47
CA ILE A 287 -6.16 -11.51 6.23
C ILE A 287 -5.79 -12.22 7.53
N ASP A 288 -6.74 -12.90 8.15
CA ASP A 288 -6.53 -13.60 9.42
C ASP A 288 -6.22 -15.09 9.20
N VAL A 289 -4.93 -15.41 9.21
CA VAL A 289 -4.43 -16.79 9.17
C VAL A 289 -4.06 -17.33 10.55
N GLY A 290 -4.48 -16.66 11.63
CA GLY A 290 -4.01 -16.90 12.99
C GLY A 290 -2.90 -15.94 13.41
N THR A 291 -2.37 -16.12 14.61
CA THR A 291 -1.27 -15.32 15.16
C THR A 291 -0.31 -16.20 15.97
N ASN A 292 0.98 -15.89 15.92
CA ASN A 292 1.99 -16.53 16.76
C ASN A 292 2.20 -15.81 18.09
N ASN A 293 1.47 -14.71 18.34
CA ASN A 293 1.56 -13.95 19.57
C ASN A 293 0.78 -14.62 20.70
N GLU A 294 1.49 -15.31 21.61
CA GLU A 294 0.89 -16.00 22.77
C GLU A 294 -0.04 -15.11 23.58
N LYS A 295 0.34 -13.84 23.78
CA LYS A 295 -0.44 -12.93 24.61
C LYS A 295 -1.82 -12.70 24.01
N LEU A 296 -1.92 -12.64 22.68
CA LEU A 296 -3.20 -12.48 21.99
C LEU A 296 -3.99 -13.80 21.94
N LEU A 297 -3.32 -14.94 21.83
CA LEU A 297 -3.99 -16.25 21.90
C LEU A 297 -4.69 -16.45 23.25
N ASP A 298 -4.05 -16.00 24.33
CA ASP A 298 -4.56 -16.08 25.70
C ASP A 298 -5.52 -14.93 26.08
N ASP A 299 -5.56 -13.83 25.31
CA ASP A 299 -6.39 -12.65 25.62
C ASP A 299 -7.86 -12.90 25.26
N GLU A 300 -8.76 -12.85 26.24
CA GLU A 300 -10.21 -13.04 26.06
C GLU A 300 -10.85 -12.06 25.06
N PHE A 301 -10.26 -10.88 24.86
CA PHE A 301 -10.75 -9.86 23.93
C PHE A 301 -10.15 -9.96 22.53
N TYR A 302 -9.25 -10.90 22.27
CA TYR A 302 -8.71 -11.10 20.91
C TYR A 302 -9.83 -11.43 19.91
N ILE A 303 -9.85 -10.67 18.81
CA ILE A 303 -10.92 -10.69 17.79
C ILE A 303 -10.66 -11.65 16.63
N GLY A 304 -9.45 -12.22 16.53
CA GLY A 304 -9.07 -13.10 15.44
C GLY A 304 -9.21 -14.59 15.74
N LEU A 305 -8.76 -15.41 14.80
CA LEU A 305 -8.66 -16.86 14.96
C LEU A 305 -7.65 -17.20 16.07
N ARG A 306 -8.13 -17.88 17.13
CA ARG A 306 -7.31 -18.35 18.26
C ARG A 306 -6.53 -19.62 17.90
N GLN A 307 -5.65 -19.47 16.92
CA GLN A 307 -4.75 -20.50 16.43
C GLN A 307 -3.43 -19.87 15.98
N ARG A 308 -2.39 -20.69 15.86
CA ARG A 308 -1.12 -20.27 15.24
C ARG A 308 -1.31 -19.92 13.78
N ARG A 309 -0.38 -19.12 13.24
CA ARG A 309 -0.37 -18.79 11.82
C ARG A 309 -0.29 -20.05 10.97
N ALA A 310 -1.17 -20.18 9.98
CA ALA A 310 -0.97 -21.11 8.89
C ALA A 310 0.28 -20.72 8.09
N THR A 311 0.98 -21.71 7.54
CA THR A 311 2.26 -21.53 6.82
C THR A 311 2.30 -22.39 5.57
N GLY A 312 3.14 -22.00 4.60
CA GLY A 312 3.34 -22.77 3.37
C GLY A 312 2.08 -22.79 2.51
N GLN A 313 1.78 -23.94 1.92
CA GLN A 313 0.74 -24.08 0.90
C GLN A 313 -0.64 -23.56 1.32
N GLU A 314 -1.06 -23.76 2.56
CA GLU A 314 -2.39 -23.31 3.02
C GLU A 314 -2.51 -21.77 3.00
N TYR A 315 -1.45 -21.07 3.42
CA TYR A 315 -1.34 -19.61 3.38
C TYR A 315 -1.29 -19.10 1.93
N ASP A 316 -0.47 -19.73 1.10
CA ASP A 316 -0.29 -19.35 -0.30
C ASP A 316 -1.58 -19.53 -1.13
N GLU A 317 -2.33 -20.59 -0.87
CA GLU A 317 -3.62 -20.85 -1.51
C GLU A 317 -4.66 -19.79 -1.12
N LEU A 318 -4.72 -19.39 0.16
CA LEU A 318 -5.65 -18.35 0.61
C LEU A 318 -5.31 -16.99 -0.02
N LEU A 319 -4.03 -16.59 -0.05
CA LEU A 319 -3.64 -15.34 -0.69
C LEU A 319 -3.82 -15.37 -2.21
N HIS A 320 -3.61 -16.52 -2.85
CA HIS A 320 -3.89 -16.66 -4.26
C HIS A 320 -5.37 -16.55 -4.58
N GLU A 321 -6.23 -17.18 -3.80
CA GLU A 321 -7.67 -17.02 -3.90
C GLU A 321 -8.08 -15.55 -3.68
N PHE A 322 -7.52 -14.89 -2.66
CA PHE A 322 -7.78 -13.49 -2.37
C PHE A 322 -7.44 -12.57 -3.55
N MET A 323 -6.23 -12.66 -4.08
CA MET A 323 -5.79 -11.81 -5.20
C MET A 323 -6.64 -12.05 -6.45
N THR A 324 -6.96 -13.32 -6.73
CA THR A 324 -7.83 -13.70 -7.85
C THR A 324 -9.24 -13.13 -7.67
N ALA A 325 -9.82 -13.27 -6.48
CA ALA A 325 -11.14 -12.74 -6.16
C ALA A 325 -11.20 -11.21 -6.22
N VAL A 326 -10.15 -10.51 -5.77
CA VAL A 326 -10.03 -9.05 -5.88
C VAL A 326 -10.04 -8.61 -7.34
N LYS A 327 -9.20 -9.22 -8.18
CA LYS A 327 -9.16 -8.94 -9.62
C LYS A 327 -10.50 -9.24 -10.29
N GLN A 328 -11.14 -10.35 -9.94
CA GLN A 328 -12.44 -10.74 -10.48
C GLN A 328 -13.56 -9.77 -10.09
N ASN A 329 -13.57 -9.28 -8.84
CA ASN A 329 -14.65 -8.45 -8.33
C ASN A 329 -14.49 -6.96 -8.68
N TYR A 330 -13.26 -6.44 -8.69
CA TYR A 330 -12.97 -5.01 -8.86
C TYR A 330 -12.21 -4.66 -10.15
N GLY A 331 -11.75 -5.67 -10.90
CA GLY A 331 -11.08 -5.52 -12.19
C GLY A 331 -9.57 -5.24 -12.08
N GLU A 332 -8.92 -5.18 -13.25
CA GLU A 332 -7.45 -5.07 -13.39
C GLU A 332 -6.84 -3.77 -12.87
N ARG A 333 -7.65 -2.74 -12.63
CA ARG A 333 -7.17 -1.39 -12.27
C ARG A 333 -7.23 -1.10 -10.77
N VAL A 334 -7.70 -2.04 -9.96
CA VAL A 334 -7.70 -1.88 -8.50
C VAL A 334 -6.25 -1.92 -8.00
N LEU A 335 -5.87 -0.91 -7.22
CA LEU A 335 -4.58 -0.88 -6.54
C LEU A 335 -4.65 -1.75 -5.29
N VAL A 336 -3.74 -2.71 -5.15
CA VAL A 336 -3.59 -3.50 -3.93
C VAL A 336 -2.25 -3.17 -3.27
N GLN A 337 -2.33 -2.47 -2.15
CA GLN A 337 -1.18 -2.16 -1.31
C GLN A 337 -1.01 -3.24 -0.24
N PHE A 338 0.14 -3.90 -0.24
CA PHE A 338 0.57 -4.77 0.85
C PHE A 338 1.21 -3.94 1.95
N GLU A 339 0.83 -4.22 3.20
CA GLU A 339 1.30 -3.48 4.37
C GLU A 339 1.58 -4.43 5.55
N ASP A 340 2.71 -4.22 6.24
CA ASP A 340 3.06 -4.87 7.51
C ASP A 340 3.05 -6.43 7.46
N PHE A 341 3.39 -6.99 6.31
CA PHE A 341 3.68 -8.43 6.16
C PHE A 341 5.09 -8.74 6.72
N ALA A 342 5.37 -10.00 7.07
CA ALA A 342 6.75 -10.38 7.38
C ALA A 342 7.64 -10.35 6.13
N ASN A 343 8.92 -10.01 6.33
CA ASN A 343 9.91 -9.84 5.26
C ASN A 343 9.82 -10.85 4.11
N HIS A 344 9.85 -12.16 4.40
CA HIS A 344 9.83 -13.20 3.36
C HIS A 344 8.55 -13.13 2.50
N ASN A 345 7.38 -13.09 3.15
CA ASN A 345 6.10 -12.97 2.49
C ASN A 345 5.99 -11.66 1.70
N ALA A 346 6.47 -10.54 2.24
CA ALA A 346 6.41 -9.25 1.57
C ALA A 346 7.12 -9.27 0.20
N PHE A 347 8.33 -9.83 0.14
CA PHE A 347 9.07 -9.98 -1.12
C PHE A 347 8.42 -10.98 -2.08
N ASP A 348 8.01 -12.15 -1.59
CA ASP A 348 7.41 -13.20 -2.42
C ASP A 348 6.09 -12.73 -3.06
N LEU A 349 5.25 -12.02 -2.29
CA LEU A 349 4.00 -11.46 -2.79
C LEU A 349 4.23 -10.38 -3.83
N LEU A 350 5.16 -9.45 -3.59
CA LEU A 350 5.48 -8.39 -4.53
C LEU A 350 6.02 -8.97 -5.84
N ALA A 351 6.92 -9.95 -5.78
CA ALA A 351 7.48 -10.61 -6.96
C ALA A 351 6.43 -11.42 -7.73
N LYS A 352 5.57 -12.18 -7.02
CA LYS A 352 4.55 -13.05 -7.62
C LYS A 352 3.42 -12.25 -8.28
N TYR A 353 2.96 -11.17 -7.65
CA TYR A 353 1.80 -10.41 -8.13
C TYR A 353 2.15 -9.13 -8.90
N GLY A 354 3.40 -8.66 -8.87
CA GLY A 354 3.84 -7.44 -9.55
C GLY A 354 3.64 -7.42 -11.07
N THR A 355 3.62 -8.58 -11.72
CA THR A 355 3.41 -8.70 -13.17
C THR A 355 1.95 -8.93 -13.56
N THR A 356 1.12 -9.35 -12.60
CA THR A 356 -0.26 -9.75 -12.85
C THR A 356 -1.28 -8.77 -12.29
N HIS A 357 -0.93 -8.00 -11.27
CA HIS A 357 -1.84 -7.06 -10.59
C HIS A 357 -1.18 -5.70 -10.45
N LEU A 358 -1.99 -4.65 -10.31
CA LEU A 358 -1.51 -3.35 -9.87
C LEU A 358 -1.25 -3.40 -8.35
N VAL A 359 -0.07 -3.86 -7.98
CA VAL A 359 0.36 -4.00 -6.58
C VAL A 359 1.52 -3.08 -6.24
N PHE A 360 1.59 -2.70 -4.98
CA PHE A 360 2.81 -2.13 -4.41
C PHE A 360 2.91 -2.50 -2.92
N ASN A 361 4.10 -2.40 -2.35
CA ASN A 361 4.33 -2.58 -0.91
C ASN A 361 4.97 -1.29 -0.36
N ASP A 362 4.34 -0.66 0.64
CA ASP A 362 4.80 0.63 1.17
C ASP A 362 6.07 0.48 2.04
N ASP A 363 6.20 -0.61 2.78
CA ASP A 363 7.35 -0.92 3.63
C ASP A 363 8.64 -1.09 2.82
N ILE A 364 8.54 -1.67 1.62
CA ILE A 364 9.66 -1.85 0.69
C ILE A 364 9.81 -0.62 -0.22
N GLN A 365 8.80 -0.33 -1.04
CA GLN A 365 8.91 0.62 -2.15
C GLN A 365 8.64 2.05 -1.70
N GLY A 366 7.66 2.27 -0.82
CA GLY A 366 7.33 3.59 -0.27
C GLY A 366 8.45 4.14 0.60
N THR A 367 8.98 3.32 1.51
CA THR A 367 10.13 3.66 2.36
C THR A 367 11.38 3.95 1.53
N ALA A 368 11.65 3.16 0.49
CA ALA A 368 12.74 3.42 -0.44
C ALA A 368 12.60 4.81 -1.11
N ALA A 369 11.40 5.12 -1.61
CA ALA A 369 11.13 6.37 -2.31
C ALA A 369 11.32 7.62 -1.42
N VAL A 370 10.83 7.59 -0.17
CA VAL A 370 10.98 8.73 0.75
C VAL A 370 12.43 8.93 1.18
N VAL A 371 13.18 7.84 1.41
CA VAL A 371 14.60 7.93 1.80
C VAL A 371 15.45 8.43 0.64
N LEU A 372 15.25 7.91 -0.58
CA LEU A 372 15.93 8.44 -1.77
C LEU A 372 15.60 9.93 -1.98
N SER A 373 14.35 10.33 -1.80
CA SER A 373 13.94 11.74 -1.88
C SER A 373 14.71 12.60 -0.87
N GLY A 374 14.89 12.12 0.36
CA GLY A 374 15.70 12.76 1.40
C GLY A 374 17.17 12.89 1.01
N LEU A 375 17.77 11.83 0.47
CA LEU A 375 19.16 11.85 -0.03
C LEU A 375 19.33 12.86 -1.17
N MET A 376 18.41 12.87 -2.14
CA MET A 376 18.43 13.82 -3.26
C MET A 376 18.27 15.27 -2.77
N ALA A 377 17.44 15.51 -1.75
CA ALA A 377 17.33 16.82 -1.12
C ALA A 377 18.62 17.24 -0.40
N ALA A 378 19.28 16.31 0.30
CA ALA A 378 20.56 16.57 0.95
C ALA A 378 21.68 16.88 -0.05
N LEU A 379 21.75 16.16 -1.17
CA LEU A 379 22.72 16.41 -2.24
C LEU A 379 22.56 17.80 -2.88
N LYS A 380 21.32 18.31 -2.99
CA LYS A 380 21.09 19.69 -3.46
C LYS A 380 21.71 20.74 -2.55
N LEU A 381 21.83 20.45 -1.26
CA LEU A 381 22.43 21.35 -0.26
C LEU A 381 23.96 21.22 -0.23
N LEU A 382 24.47 20.00 -0.26
CA LEU A 382 25.90 19.70 -0.06
C LEU A 382 26.71 19.73 -1.37
N GLY A 383 26.05 19.56 -2.52
CA GLY A 383 26.70 19.30 -3.81
C GLY A 383 27.15 17.84 -3.94
N GLY A 384 27.55 17.44 -5.16
CA GLY A 384 27.95 16.06 -5.48
C GLY A 384 26.82 15.22 -6.10
N THR A 385 27.12 13.94 -6.33
CA THR A 385 26.20 12.94 -6.91
C THR A 385 26.06 11.73 -5.98
N LEU A 386 25.02 10.92 -6.15
CA LEU A 386 24.85 9.71 -5.33
C LEU A 386 26.05 8.75 -5.46
N ALA A 387 26.67 8.69 -6.65
CA ALA A 387 27.82 7.83 -6.92
C ALA A 387 29.08 8.21 -6.12
N ASP A 388 29.15 9.44 -5.59
CA ASP A 388 30.30 9.91 -4.79
C ASP A 388 30.27 9.37 -3.35
N HIS A 389 29.14 8.78 -2.92
CA HIS A 389 28.92 8.37 -1.54
C HIS A 389 29.08 6.85 -1.32
N ARG A 390 29.38 6.50 -0.07
CA ARG A 390 29.35 5.12 0.43
C ARG A 390 28.21 4.98 1.41
N PHE A 391 27.31 4.03 1.13
CA PHE A 391 26.12 3.79 1.95
C PHE A 391 26.36 2.63 2.91
N LEU A 392 25.97 2.81 4.17
CA LEU A 392 26.01 1.78 5.21
C LEU A 392 24.61 1.66 5.81
N PHE A 393 24.07 0.45 5.83
CA PHE A 393 22.74 0.15 6.34
C PHE A 393 22.83 -0.63 7.65
N LEU A 394 22.09 -0.18 8.66
CA LEU A 394 21.87 -0.92 9.90
C LEU A 394 20.50 -1.59 9.84
N GLY A 395 20.47 -2.83 9.36
CA GLY A 395 19.26 -3.62 9.14
C GLY A 395 19.10 -4.03 7.68
N ALA A 396 18.85 -5.32 7.44
CA ALA A 396 18.71 -5.92 6.11
C ALA A 396 17.33 -6.58 5.91
N GLY A 397 16.29 -5.94 6.45
CA GLY A 397 14.89 -6.30 6.19
C GLY A 397 14.29 -5.51 5.02
N GLU A 398 12.97 -5.50 4.90
CA GLU A 398 12.19 -4.87 3.82
C GLU A 398 12.67 -3.47 3.45
N ALA A 399 12.72 -2.57 4.43
CA ALA A 399 13.15 -1.19 4.20
C ALA A 399 14.62 -1.10 3.77
N GLY A 400 15.51 -1.85 4.43
CA GLY A 400 16.95 -1.75 4.20
C GLY A 400 17.34 -2.17 2.77
N THR A 401 16.81 -3.31 2.31
CA THR A 401 17.07 -3.80 0.96
C THR A 401 16.33 -2.97 -0.10
N GLY A 402 15.09 -2.55 0.16
CA GLY A 402 14.34 -1.67 -0.76
C GLY A 402 15.03 -0.33 -0.99
N ILE A 403 15.54 0.32 0.07
CA ILE A 403 16.29 1.58 -0.05
C ILE A 403 17.59 1.35 -0.83
N ALA A 404 18.35 0.30 -0.51
CA ALA A 404 19.61 0.01 -1.17
C ALA A 404 19.42 -0.21 -2.69
N GLU A 405 18.40 -0.97 -3.07
CA GLU A 405 18.07 -1.25 -4.46
C GLU A 405 17.68 0.02 -5.22
N LEU A 406 16.83 0.86 -4.63
CA LEU A 406 16.38 2.09 -5.29
C LEU A 406 17.51 3.13 -5.43
N ILE A 407 18.44 3.18 -4.47
CA ILE A 407 19.67 3.99 -4.59
C ILE A 407 20.54 3.45 -5.73
N ALA A 408 20.76 2.13 -5.80
CA ALA A 408 21.56 1.52 -6.85
C ALA A 408 20.96 1.79 -8.24
N LEU A 409 19.64 1.66 -8.40
CA LEU A 409 18.92 1.98 -9.64
C LEU A 409 19.05 3.45 -10.04
N GLU A 410 18.98 4.38 -9.09
CA GLU A 410 19.16 5.81 -9.41
C GLU A 410 20.61 6.11 -9.80
N ILE A 411 21.59 5.47 -9.16
CA ILE A 411 23.00 5.57 -9.56
C ILE A 411 23.20 5.00 -10.98
N SER A 412 22.59 3.86 -11.34
CA SER A 412 22.73 3.27 -12.68
C SER A 412 22.24 4.24 -13.76
N LYS A 413 21.09 4.89 -13.53
CA LYS A 413 20.52 5.91 -14.42
C LYS A 413 21.40 7.15 -14.57
N GLN A 414 22.03 7.62 -13.49
CA GLN A 414 22.93 8.78 -13.52
C GLN A 414 24.23 8.49 -14.27
N VAL A 415 24.74 7.26 -14.18
CA VAL A 415 26.02 6.84 -14.76
C VAL A 415 25.89 6.31 -16.20
N GLN A 416 24.66 6.11 -16.71
CA GLN A 416 24.37 5.48 -18.01
C GLN A 416 25.02 4.10 -18.16
N CYS A 417 25.07 3.32 -17.08
CA CYS A 417 25.55 1.94 -17.10
C CYS A 417 24.34 0.99 -17.07
N PRO A 418 24.31 -0.11 -17.86
CA PRO A 418 23.24 -1.10 -17.79
C PRO A 418 23.10 -1.66 -16.37
N ASP A 419 21.87 -1.99 -15.96
CA ASP A 419 21.51 -2.44 -14.60
C ASP A 419 22.31 -3.67 -14.12
N ASP A 420 22.93 -4.43 -15.03
CA ASP A 420 23.74 -5.63 -14.74
C ASP A 420 25.09 -5.38 -14.05
N TYR A 421 25.56 -4.13 -13.91
CA TYR A 421 26.91 -3.86 -13.38
C TYR A 421 27.00 -3.69 -11.85
N TYR A 422 25.87 -3.69 -11.13
CA TYR A 422 25.86 -3.44 -9.67
C TYR A 422 25.66 -4.68 -8.81
N TYR A 423 25.31 -5.83 -9.40
CA TYR A 423 25.15 -7.12 -8.72
C TYR A 423 26.45 -7.95 -8.70
N CYS A 424 27.54 -7.38 -8.20
CA CYS A 424 28.69 -8.18 -7.75
C CYS A 424 28.97 -7.85 -6.28
N CYS A 425 28.17 -8.45 -5.40
CA CYS A 425 28.55 -8.64 -4.00
C CYS A 425 29.54 -9.82 -3.94
N GLU A 426 30.83 -9.53 -3.77
CA GLU A 426 31.79 -10.47 -3.15
C GLU A 426 31.85 -10.26 -1.64
#